data_AF-A0A7V5R545-F1
#
_entry.id   AF-A0A7V5R545-F1
#
_cell.length_a   1.000
_cell.length_b   1.000
_cell.length_c   1.000
_cell.angle_alpha   90.00
_cell.angle_beta   90.00
_cell.angle_gamma   90.00
#
_symmetry.space_group_name_H-M   'P 1'
#
loop_
_entity.id
_entity.type
_entity.pdbx_description
1 polymer ?
#
loop_
_entity_poly.entity_id
_entity_poly.type
_entity_poly.pdbx_seq_one_letter_code
_entity_poly.pdbx_strand_id
1 'polypeptide(L)'
;MDNSAQITAATGEFLWLDTWSTTRSGRKHLLLLAVIPLFFTFFFSWSAFHYGTPGFRVDKTQRGLHVSTVFQQNNPIRTGDLIIAVNNEPYREILGHQALHPDSPAQSPTSITVKRNNQTITFAPRLFPVTWPLYFSIAWPHLLLIILFLSLGIPALFQASAKEPAGLFFFMLCWFATTIA
;
A
#
# COMPACT_ATOMS: atom_id res chain seq x y z
N MET A 1 -32.46 12.80 -15.01
CA MET A 1 -31.06 13.08 -14.62
C MET A 1 -30.19 12.65 -15.79
N ASP A 2 -29.51 13.61 -16.38
CA ASP A 2 -28.94 13.54 -17.73
C ASP A 2 -27.49 13.03 -17.68
N ASN A 3 -27.30 11.72 -17.89
CA ASN A 3 -25.99 11.06 -17.86
C ASN A 3 -25.12 11.41 -19.08
N SER A 4 -25.64 12.13 -20.07
CA SER A 4 -24.93 12.43 -21.31
C SER A 4 -23.78 13.41 -21.08
N ALA A 5 -23.97 14.42 -20.23
CA ALA A 5 -22.98 15.46 -19.95
C ALA A 5 -21.77 14.98 -19.13
N GLN A 6 -21.96 14.02 -18.21
CA GLN A 6 -20.84 13.46 -17.42
C GLN A 6 -19.91 12.58 -18.26
N ILE A 7 -20.46 11.87 -19.27
CA ILE A 7 -19.66 11.04 -20.19
C ILE A 7 -18.82 11.92 -21.13
N THR A 8 -19.34 13.09 -21.53
CA THR A 8 -18.59 14.03 -22.41
C THR A 8 -17.44 14.73 -21.68
N ALA A 9 -17.60 15.04 -20.38
CA ALA A 9 -16.54 15.64 -19.59
C ALA A 9 -15.37 14.66 -19.33
N ALA A 10 -15.68 13.42 -18.96
CA ALA A 10 -14.66 12.39 -18.72
C ALA A 10 -13.88 12.01 -20.00
N THR A 11 -14.53 12.02 -21.16
CA THR A 11 -13.87 11.78 -22.45
C THR A 11 -12.99 12.94 -22.89
N GLY A 12 -13.33 14.19 -22.55
CA GLY A 12 -12.51 15.38 -22.81
C GLY A 12 -11.20 15.43 -22.01
N GLU A 13 -11.23 15.07 -20.72
CA GLU A 13 -10.02 15.02 -19.88
C GLU A 13 -9.06 13.89 -20.31
N PHE A 14 -9.60 12.76 -20.76
CA PHE A 14 -8.80 11.64 -21.27
C PHE A 14 -8.13 11.95 -22.61
N LEU A 15 -8.82 12.66 -23.51
CA LEU A 15 -8.25 13.06 -24.80
C LEU A 15 -7.03 13.97 -24.62
N TRP A 16 -7.03 14.83 -23.60
CA TRP A 16 -5.93 15.75 -23.32
C TRP A 16 -4.64 15.04 -22.92
N LEU A 17 -4.74 13.99 -22.08
CA LEU A 17 -3.59 13.16 -21.67
C LEU A 17 -2.93 12.47 -22.87
N ASP A 18 -3.73 11.91 -23.78
CA ASP A 18 -3.22 11.29 -25.00
C ASP A 18 -2.56 12.31 -25.91
N THR A 19 -3.22 13.46 -26.16
CA THR A 19 -2.67 14.50 -27.05
C THR A 19 -1.36 15.08 -26.50
N TRP A 20 -1.26 15.30 -25.19
CA TRP A 20 -0.05 15.82 -24.54
C TRP A 20 1.10 14.81 -24.57
N SER A 21 0.81 13.51 -24.39
CA SER A 21 1.79 12.42 -24.44
C SER A 21 2.45 12.23 -25.81
N THR A 22 1.85 12.75 -26.89
CA THR A 22 2.45 12.70 -28.25
C THR A 22 3.61 13.67 -28.42
N THR A 23 3.71 14.70 -27.59
CA THR A 23 4.78 15.69 -27.68
C THR A 23 6.02 15.22 -26.92
N ARG A 24 7.22 15.48 -27.47
CA ARG A 24 8.51 15.17 -26.80
C ARG A 24 8.62 15.87 -25.43
N SER A 25 7.97 17.03 -25.27
CA SER A 25 7.89 17.73 -23.99
C SER A 25 6.97 17.01 -23.00
N GLY A 26 5.76 16.61 -23.42
CA GLY A 26 4.80 15.90 -22.56
C GLY A 26 5.32 14.55 -22.06
N ARG A 27 6.02 13.78 -22.90
CA ARG A 27 6.65 12.50 -22.48
C ARG A 27 7.65 12.69 -21.34
N LYS A 28 8.40 13.79 -21.30
CA LYS A 28 9.34 14.09 -20.20
C LYS A 28 8.63 14.35 -18.88
N HIS A 29 7.46 14.99 -18.93
CA HIS A 29 6.68 15.24 -17.73
C HIS A 29 5.97 13.97 -17.25
N LEU A 30 5.53 13.09 -18.17
CA LEU A 30 5.00 11.78 -17.81
C LEU A 30 6.01 10.91 -17.07
N LEU A 31 7.32 11.03 -17.36
CA LEU A 31 8.35 10.35 -16.57
C LEU A 31 8.36 10.72 -15.09
N LEU A 32 7.83 11.89 -14.70
CA LEU A 32 7.69 12.24 -13.29
C LEU A 32 6.74 11.29 -12.55
N LEU A 33 5.80 10.66 -13.26
CA LEU A 33 4.92 9.63 -12.70
C LEU A 33 5.71 8.37 -12.27
N ALA A 34 6.85 8.09 -12.90
CA ALA A 34 7.74 6.99 -12.51
C ALA A 34 8.32 7.18 -11.09
N VAL A 35 8.42 8.44 -10.64
CA VAL A 35 8.95 8.79 -9.31
C VAL A 35 7.95 8.46 -8.21
N ILE A 36 6.65 8.46 -8.51
CA ILE A 36 5.58 8.21 -7.53
C ILE A 36 5.76 6.85 -6.84
N PRO A 37 5.79 5.69 -7.55
CA PRO A 37 5.95 4.40 -6.88
C PRO A 37 7.27 4.30 -6.10
N LEU A 38 8.35 4.95 -6.57
CA LEU A 38 9.64 4.98 -5.87
C LEU A 38 9.56 5.80 -4.57
N PHE A 39 8.87 6.93 -4.61
CA PHE A 39 8.63 7.76 -3.43
C PHE A 39 7.80 7.00 -2.38
N PHE A 40 6.71 6.35 -2.78
CA PHE A 40 5.91 5.52 -1.88
C PHE A 40 6.73 4.36 -1.30
N THR A 41 7.50 3.66 -2.12
CA THR A 41 8.41 2.60 -1.66
C THR A 41 9.39 3.13 -0.61
N PHE A 42 10.02 4.28 -0.86
CA PHE A 42 10.94 4.89 0.09
C PHE A 42 10.25 5.32 1.38
N PHE A 43 9.08 5.94 1.28
CA PHE A 43 8.28 6.37 2.43
C PHE A 43 7.86 5.18 3.31
N PHE A 44 7.37 4.09 2.71
CA PHE A 44 7.02 2.88 3.46
C PHE A 44 8.24 2.17 4.04
N SER A 45 9.34 2.13 3.30
CA SER A 45 10.62 1.61 3.82
C SER A 45 11.04 2.38 5.06
N TRP A 46 11.11 3.71 4.96
CA TRP A 46 11.48 4.60 6.06
C TRP A 46 10.57 4.40 7.27
N SER A 47 9.26 4.36 7.05
CA SER A 47 8.28 4.09 8.09
C SER A 47 8.53 2.74 8.78
N ALA A 48 8.79 1.68 8.02
CA ALA A 48 9.09 0.36 8.57
C ALA A 48 10.34 0.35 9.45
N PHE A 49 11.40 1.07 9.05
CA PHE A 49 12.62 1.20 9.86
C PHE A 49 12.42 2.07 11.10
N HIS A 50 11.60 3.13 11.01
CA HIS A 50 11.38 4.07 12.10
C HIS A 50 10.45 3.50 13.20
N TYR A 51 9.37 2.83 12.83
CA TYR A 51 8.39 2.29 13.79
C TYR A 51 8.68 0.84 14.20
N GLY A 52 9.47 0.12 13.42
CA GLY A 52 9.75 -1.29 13.66
C GLY A 52 8.60 -2.21 13.25
N THR A 53 8.74 -3.49 13.60
CA THR A 53 7.77 -4.54 13.27
C THR A 53 7.35 -5.31 14.53
N PRO A 54 6.08 -5.74 14.64
CA PRO A 54 5.64 -6.62 15.72
C PRO A 54 6.08 -8.07 15.52
N GLY A 55 6.73 -8.39 14.38
CA GLY A 55 7.27 -9.72 14.08
C GLY A 55 6.28 -10.69 13.44
N PHE A 56 5.12 -10.21 12.98
CA PHE A 56 4.09 -11.02 12.35
C PHE A 56 3.27 -10.25 11.32
N ARG A 57 2.70 -10.99 10.37
CA ARG A 57 1.76 -10.51 9.37
C ARG A 57 0.34 -10.68 9.86
N VAL A 58 -0.48 -9.67 9.58
CA VAL A 58 -1.92 -9.70 9.83
C VAL A 58 -2.70 -9.47 8.54
N ASP A 59 -3.78 -10.21 8.37
CA ASP A 59 -4.74 -10.02 7.28
C ASP A 59 -6.07 -9.53 7.85
N LYS A 60 -6.68 -8.55 7.17
CA LYS A 60 -7.96 -7.98 7.59
C LYS A 60 -9.08 -8.98 7.34
N THR A 61 -9.93 -9.21 8.34
CA THR A 61 -11.15 -10.02 8.23
C THR A 61 -12.36 -9.26 8.74
N GLN A 62 -13.58 -9.79 8.53
CA GLN A 62 -14.82 -9.19 9.06
C GLN A 62 -14.90 -9.19 10.60
N ARG A 63 -14.13 -10.05 11.27
CA ARG A 63 -14.23 -10.28 12.73
C ARG A 63 -13.02 -9.79 13.51
N GLY A 64 -11.93 -9.40 12.84
CA GLY A 64 -10.66 -9.05 13.47
C GLY A 64 -9.50 -9.04 12.49
N LEU A 65 -8.29 -8.88 13.01
CA LEU A 65 -7.05 -9.04 12.24
C LEU A 65 -6.52 -10.47 12.45
N HIS A 66 -6.49 -11.28 11.40
CA HIS A 66 -6.03 -12.67 11.45
C HIS A 66 -4.51 -12.73 11.31
N VAL A 67 -3.84 -13.39 12.24
CA VAL A 67 -2.38 -13.60 12.18
C VAL A 67 -2.07 -14.71 11.20
N SER A 68 -1.63 -14.35 9.99
CA SER A 68 -1.34 -15.33 8.94
C SER A 68 0.07 -15.89 8.98
N THR A 69 1.04 -15.12 9.48
CA THR A 69 2.43 -15.58 9.56
C THR A 69 3.14 -14.92 10.72
N VAL A 70 3.91 -15.70 11.48
CA VAL A 70 4.81 -15.20 12.53
C VAL A 70 6.25 -15.36 12.05
N PHE A 71 6.93 -14.25 11.84
CA PHE A 71 8.34 -14.23 11.40
C PHE A 71 9.29 -14.26 12.60
N GLN A 72 8.87 -13.71 13.74
CA GLN A 72 9.63 -13.67 14.97
C GLN A 72 8.72 -13.90 16.18
N GLN A 73 9.09 -14.86 17.02
CA GLN A 73 8.29 -15.27 18.19
C GLN A 73 8.54 -14.35 19.40
N ASN A 74 8.33 -13.04 19.23
CA ASN A 74 8.62 -12.06 20.27
C ASN A 74 7.40 -11.67 21.11
N ASN A 75 6.22 -11.89 20.53
CA ASN A 75 4.92 -11.68 21.15
C ASN A 75 4.26 -13.05 21.37
N PRO A 76 3.38 -13.22 22.37
CA PRO A 76 2.73 -14.49 22.70
C PRO A 76 1.62 -14.87 21.69
N ILE A 77 1.83 -14.57 20.41
CA ILE A 77 0.92 -14.82 19.29
C ILE A 77 1.33 -16.07 18.51
N ARG A 78 0.39 -16.64 17.75
CA ARG A 78 0.59 -17.79 16.87
C ARG A 78 -0.15 -17.56 15.56
N THR A 79 0.34 -18.19 14.50
CA THR A 79 -0.40 -18.27 13.25
C THR A 79 -1.79 -18.86 13.51
N GLY A 80 -2.83 -18.23 12.97
CA GLY A 80 -4.23 -18.60 13.21
C GLY A 80 -4.92 -17.79 14.32
N ASP A 81 -4.18 -17.02 15.12
CA ASP A 81 -4.79 -16.15 16.12
C ASP A 81 -5.61 -15.04 15.47
N LEU A 82 -6.69 -14.62 16.15
CA LEU A 82 -7.51 -13.49 15.73
C LEU A 82 -7.34 -12.34 16.72
N ILE A 83 -6.75 -11.23 16.30
CA ILE A 83 -6.73 -9.99 17.09
C ILE A 83 -8.12 -9.37 17.04
N ILE A 84 -8.73 -9.19 18.21
CA ILE A 84 -10.11 -8.71 18.37
C ILE A 84 -10.19 -7.33 19.00
N ALA A 85 -9.13 -6.88 19.67
CA ALA A 85 -9.05 -5.54 20.26
C ALA A 85 -7.61 -5.03 20.34
N VAL A 86 -7.45 -3.72 20.33
CA VAL A 86 -6.20 -2.99 20.53
C VAL A 86 -6.48 -1.85 21.52
N ASN A 87 -5.66 -1.67 22.54
CA ASN A 87 -5.88 -0.68 23.60
C ASN A 87 -7.24 -0.81 24.31
N ASN A 88 -7.74 -2.06 24.43
CA ASN A 88 -9.09 -2.40 24.90
C ASN A 88 -10.24 -1.93 23.99
N GLU A 89 -9.96 -1.31 22.84
CA GLU A 89 -10.97 -0.98 21.85
C GLU A 89 -11.19 -2.16 20.91
N PRO A 90 -12.43 -2.64 20.73
CA PRO A 90 -12.72 -3.75 19.83
C PRO A 90 -12.44 -3.35 18.38
N TYR A 91 -12.00 -4.32 17.57
CA TYR A 91 -11.60 -4.11 16.18
C TYR A 91 -12.60 -3.33 15.32
N ARG A 92 -13.91 -3.53 15.56
CA ARG A 92 -14.97 -2.80 14.86
C ARG A 92 -14.96 -1.30 15.16
N GLU A 93 -14.66 -0.94 16.40
CA GLU A 93 -14.59 0.44 16.85
C GLU A 93 -13.31 1.12 16.37
N ILE A 94 -12.17 0.42 16.34
CA ILE A 94 -10.91 0.97 15.82
C ILE A 94 -11.08 1.51 14.39
N LEU A 95 -11.74 0.74 13.52
CA LEU A 95 -12.00 1.15 12.13
C LEU A 95 -12.93 2.36 12.06
N GLY A 96 -13.95 2.41 12.91
CA GLY A 96 -14.87 3.54 12.99
C GLY A 96 -14.21 4.79 13.55
N HIS A 97 -13.37 4.65 14.57
CA HIS A 97 -12.71 5.75 15.25
C HIS A 97 -11.66 6.42 14.34
N GLN A 98 -10.89 5.64 13.58
CA GLN A 98 -9.97 6.17 12.57
C GLN A 98 -10.70 6.88 11.42
N ALA A 99 -11.90 6.42 11.04
CA ALA A 99 -12.70 7.06 10.01
C ALA A 99 -13.33 8.37 10.48
N LEU A 100 -13.73 8.45 11.76
CA LEU A 100 -14.44 9.61 12.33
C LEU A 100 -13.51 10.66 12.94
N HIS A 101 -12.32 10.27 13.38
CA HIS A 101 -11.34 11.14 14.05
C HIS A 101 -9.93 10.95 13.45
N PRO A 102 -9.72 11.36 12.19
CA PRO A 102 -8.43 11.20 11.51
C PRO A 102 -7.30 12.02 12.17
N ASP A 103 -7.66 13.08 12.90
CA ASP A 103 -6.72 13.96 13.59
C ASP A 103 -6.23 13.42 14.94
N SER A 104 -6.82 12.31 15.41
CA SER A 104 -6.37 11.70 16.66
C SER A 104 -4.99 11.09 16.45
N PRO A 105 -3.96 11.49 17.22
CA PRO A 105 -2.61 10.96 17.03
C PRO A 105 -2.65 9.45 17.17
N ALA A 106 -2.15 8.74 16.16
CA ALA A 106 -2.07 7.29 16.16
C ALA A 106 -1.20 6.83 17.34
N GLN A 107 -1.81 6.53 18.47
CA GLN A 107 -1.09 6.06 19.64
C GLN A 107 -0.56 4.66 19.36
N SER A 108 0.71 4.44 19.68
CA SER A 108 1.27 3.09 19.62
C SER A 108 0.44 2.16 20.51
N PRO A 109 0.15 0.93 20.03
CA PRO A 109 -0.68 0.01 20.79
C PRO A 109 0.02 -0.36 22.12
N THR A 110 -0.63 -0.08 23.24
CA THR A 110 -0.21 -0.45 24.59
C THR A 110 -0.68 -1.84 24.98
N SER A 111 -1.81 -2.29 24.43
CA SER A 111 -2.32 -3.65 24.60
C SER A 111 -2.92 -4.22 23.31
N ILE A 112 -2.74 -5.52 23.10
CA ILE A 112 -3.38 -6.29 22.04
C ILE A 112 -4.10 -7.47 22.67
N THR A 113 -5.35 -7.66 22.31
CA THR A 113 -6.17 -8.81 22.74
C THR A 113 -6.42 -9.74 21.57
N VAL A 114 -6.02 -11.01 21.73
CA VAL A 114 -6.18 -12.06 20.74
C VAL A 114 -7.12 -13.16 21.21
N LYS A 115 -7.87 -13.74 20.29
CA LYS A 115 -8.68 -14.94 20.48
C LYS A 115 -7.97 -16.14 19.88
N ARG A 116 -7.70 -17.16 20.70
CA ARG A 116 -7.09 -18.44 20.33
C ARG A 116 -7.89 -19.58 20.94
N ASN A 117 -8.45 -20.47 20.13
CA ASN A 117 -9.21 -21.65 20.60
C ASN A 117 -10.25 -21.31 21.69
N ASN A 118 -11.00 -20.23 21.49
CA ASN A 118 -11.98 -19.69 22.44
C ASN A 118 -11.43 -19.13 23.76
N GLN A 119 -10.11 -19.04 23.92
CA GLN A 119 -9.44 -18.30 24.98
C GLN A 119 -9.05 -16.91 24.50
N THR A 120 -9.00 -15.97 25.44
CA THR A 120 -8.59 -14.59 25.19
C THR A 120 -7.26 -14.33 25.89
N ILE A 121 -6.29 -13.80 25.15
CA ILE A 121 -4.96 -13.47 25.66
C ILE A 121 -4.74 -11.98 25.40
N THR A 122 -4.39 -11.23 26.45
CA THR A 122 -4.04 -9.82 26.33
C THR A 122 -2.57 -9.64 26.69
N PHE A 123 -1.84 -8.87 25.87
CA PHE A 123 -0.43 -8.59 26.10
C PHE A 123 -0.05 -7.20 25.57
N ALA A 124 1.04 -6.64 26.10
CA ALA A 124 1.65 -5.43 25.55
C ALA A 124 2.56 -5.80 24.37
N PRO A 125 2.35 -5.25 23.16
CA PRO A 125 3.13 -5.63 21.99
C PRO A 125 4.57 -5.11 22.10
N ARG A 126 5.51 -5.98 21.77
CA ARG A 126 6.92 -5.63 21.62
C ARG A 126 7.23 -5.41 20.15
N LEU A 127 7.71 -4.22 19.82
CA LEU A 127 8.18 -3.86 18.49
C LEU A 127 9.70 -4.02 18.42
N PHE A 128 10.19 -4.48 17.29
CA PHE A 128 11.61 -4.67 17.05
C PHE A 128 12.06 -3.84 15.85
N PRO A 129 13.29 -3.29 15.88
CA PRO A 129 13.83 -2.58 14.75
C PRO A 129 13.91 -3.53 13.54
N VAL A 130 13.45 -3.05 12.40
CA VAL A 130 13.57 -3.80 11.14
C VAL A 130 15.04 -3.75 10.71
N THR A 131 15.63 -4.92 10.45
CA THR A 131 16.99 -5.01 9.89
C THR A 131 16.92 -5.09 8.37
N TRP A 132 17.94 -4.63 7.67
CA TRP A 132 18.01 -4.72 6.21
C TRP A 132 17.77 -6.14 5.66
N PRO A 133 18.35 -7.22 6.22
CA PRO A 133 18.08 -8.57 5.73
C PRO A 133 16.61 -8.99 5.88
N LEU A 134 15.98 -8.65 7.01
CA LEU A 134 14.56 -8.94 7.24
C LEU A 134 13.66 -8.11 6.31
N TYR A 135 14.02 -6.86 6.07
CA TYR A 135 13.29 -6.01 5.13
C TYR A 135 13.31 -6.61 3.73
N PHE A 136 14.49 -6.93 3.20
CA PHE A 136 14.61 -7.46 1.83
C PHE A 136 14.03 -8.87 1.67
N SER A 137 14.02 -9.72 2.71
CA SER A 137 13.39 -11.04 2.61
C SER A 137 11.87 -10.96 2.38
N ILE A 138 11.24 -9.84 2.75
CA ILE A 138 9.81 -9.59 2.60
C ILE A 138 9.53 -8.69 1.38
N ALA A 139 10.28 -7.60 1.24
CA ALA A 139 10.01 -6.55 0.25
C ALA A 139 10.54 -6.89 -1.16
N TRP A 140 11.55 -7.75 -1.30
CA TRP A 140 12.23 -8.01 -2.57
C TRP A 140 11.30 -8.35 -3.76
N PRO A 141 10.29 -9.24 -3.62
CA PRO A 141 9.39 -9.54 -4.74
C PRO A 141 8.62 -8.31 -5.25
N HIS A 142 8.24 -7.41 -4.35
CA HIS A 142 7.50 -6.19 -4.66
C HIS A 142 8.41 -5.17 -5.36
N LEU A 143 9.64 -4.99 -4.84
CA LEU A 143 10.66 -4.13 -5.47
C LEU A 143 10.99 -4.59 -6.90
N LEU A 144 11.18 -5.90 -7.08
CA LEU A 144 11.44 -6.48 -8.39
C LEU A 144 10.29 -6.21 -9.36
N LEU A 145 9.05 -6.36 -8.89
CA LEU A 145 7.86 -6.12 -9.70
C LEU A 145 7.73 -4.65 -10.11
N ILE A 146 7.99 -3.71 -9.20
CA ILE A 146 8.03 -2.26 -9.50
C ILE A 146 9.09 -1.96 -10.57
N ILE A 147 10.31 -2.49 -10.41
CA ILE A 147 11.39 -2.32 -11.38
C ILE A 147 11.02 -2.90 -12.75
N LEU A 148 10.40 -4.08 -12.78
CA LEU A 148 9.94 -4.73 -14.01
C LEU A 148 8.88 -3.89 -14.73
N PHE A 149 7.90 -3.36 -13.98
CA PHE A 149 6.89 -2.50 -14.57
C PHE A 149 7.49 -1.22 -15.13
N LEU A 150 8.35 -0.53 -14.38
CA LEU A 150 9.00 0.68 -14.87
C LEU A 150 9.87 0.41 -16.10
N SER A 151 10.59 -0.72 -16.13
CA SER A 151 11.44 -1.09 -17.28
C SER A 151 10.64 -1.47 -18.52
N LEU A 152 9.39 -1.92 -18.40
CA LEU A 152 8.47 -2.11 -19.52
C LEU A 152 7.79 -0.80 -19.95
N GLY A 153 7.36 0.00 -18.98
CA GLY A 153 6.60 1.22 -19.22
C GLY A 153 7.41 2.35 -19.85
N ILE A 154 8.65 2.56 -19.40
CA ILE A 154 9.50 3.66 -19.89
C ILE A 154 9.81 3.50 -21.39
N PRO A 155 10.31 2.34 -21.87
CA PRO A 155 10.53 2.15 -23.30
C PRO A 155 9.24 2.24 -24.12
N ALA A 156 8.14 1.67 -23.63
CA ALA A 156 6.84 1.74 -24.29
C ALA A 156 6.38 3.19 -24.50
N LEU A 157 6.57 4.06 -23.51
CA LEU A 157 6.27 5.50 -23.61
C LEU A 157 7.07 6.20 -24.72
N PHE A 158 8.32 5.79 -24.96
CA PHE A 158 9.19 6.39 -25.97
C PHE A 158 9.04 5.79 -27.37
N GLN A 159 8.74 4.50 -27.47
CA GLN A 159 8.62 3.78 -28.74
C GLN A 159 7.22 3.86 -29.36
N ALA A 160 6.19 4.11 -28.55
CA ALA A 160 4.82 4.17 -29.04
C ALA A 160 4.61 5.32 -30.04
N SER A 161 3.79 5.02 -31.05
CA SER A 161 3.36 6.03 -32.02
C SER A 161 2.40 7.03 -31.36
N ALA A 162 2.23 8.22 -31.96
CA ALA A 162 1.31 9.24 -31.47
C ALA A 162 -0.17 8.79 -31.43
N LYS A 163 -0.51 7.65 -32.06
CA LYS A 163 -1.87 7.09 -32.11
C LYS A 163 -2.12 6.03 -31.04
N GLU A 164 -1.09 5.62 -30.31
CA GLU A 164 -1.18 4.57 -29.30
C GLU A 164 -1.30 5.20 -27.90
N PRO A 165 -2.17 4.68 -27.02
CA PRO A 165 -2.45 5.25 -25.70
C PRO A 165 -1.34 4.91 -24.67
N ALA A 166 -0.07 5.12 -25.04
CA ALA A 166 1.07 4.74 -24.23
C ALA A 166 1.23 5.59 -22.96
N GLY A 167 0.79 6.86 -23.00
CA GLY A 167 0.75 7.70 -21.80
C GLY A 167 -0.22 7.16 -20.75
N LEU A 168 -1.42 6.74 -21.17
CA LEU A 168 -2.40 6.14 -20.29
C LEU A 168 -1.93 4.78 -19.74
N PHE A 169 -1.36 3.93 -20.60
CA PHE A 169 -0.77 2.66 -20.17
C PHE A 169 0.32 2.88 -19.12
N PHE A 170 1.22 3.84 -19.35
CA PHE A 170 2.28 4.18 -18.41
C PHE A 170 1.74 4.70 -17.08
N PHE A 171 0.72 5.56 -17.13
CA PHE A 171 0.03 6.06 -15.94
C PHE A 171 -0.59 4.92 -15.12
N MET A 172 -1.35 4.03 -15.76
CA MET A 172 -1.97 2.87 -15.09
C MET A 172 -0.93 1.96 -14.47
N LEU A 173 0.19 1.76 -15.16
CA LEU A 173 1.30 0.95 -14.67
C LEU A 173 1.98 1.59 -13.45
N CYS A 174 2.22 2.90 -13.45
CA CYS A 174 2.75 3.62 -12.28
C CYS A 174 1.78 3.59 -11.10
N TRP A 175 0.47 3.74 -11.37
CA TRP A 175 -0.57 3.63 -10.36
C TRP A 175 -0.60 2.24 -9.73
N PHE A 176 -0.58 1.19 -10.56
CA PHE A 176 -0.53 -0.18 -10.10
C PHE A 176 0.73 -0.46 -9.28
N ALA A 177 1.91 -0.01 -9.74
CA ALA A 177 3.15 -0.11 -8.99
C ALA A 177 3.09 0.59 -7.62
N THR A 178 2.34 1.70 -7.51
CA THR A 178 2.11 2.40 -6.24
C THR A 178 1.27 1.58 -5.26
N THR A 179 0.33 0.77 -5.75
CA THR A 179 -0.48 -0.11 -4.88
C THR A 179 0.27 -1.35 -4.37
N ILE A 180 1.42 -1.66 -4.97
CA ILE A 180 2.30 -2.77 -4.61
C ILE A 180 3.38 -2.33 -3.61
N ALA A 181 3.77 -1.05 -3.68
CA ALA A 181 4.76 -0.41 -2.81
C ALA A 181 4.27 -0.32 -1.36
#